data_AF-A0A9E6ELA9-F1
#
_entry.id   AF-A0A9E6ELA9-F1
#
_cell.length_a   1.000
_cell.length_b   1.000
_cell.length_c   1.000
_cell.angle_alpha   90.00
_cell.angle_beta   90.00
_cell.angle_gamma   90.00
#
_symmetry.space_group_name_H-M   'P 1'
#
loop_
_entity.id
_entity.type
_entity.pdbx_description
1 polymer ?
#
loop_
_entity_poly.entity_id
_entity_poly.type
_entity_poly.pdbx_seq_one_letter_code
_entity_poly.pdbx_strand_id
1 'polypeptide(L)'
;MAEHRLTAPEQRVLGCLLEKHLSTPDYYPLTLNALVNACNQSTNRDPVMALDEAAVMEALQELRDDQAVWFVGAAGSRVQKYSHRLAESRGLSVQECAILAELLLRGPQTPGELRNRSTRMYPFPDLAEVEAVLELMLEAEEPLVARLPRLPGTKETRYAHLLGDPPEAAASIPVPAAPSRSAALEAEVAALKEELTKLRVEFEAFRKQFD
;
A
#
# COMPACT_ATOMS: atom_id res chain seq x y z
N MET A 1 -0.19 2.42 11.56
CA MET A 1 -0.62 1.17 10.92
C MET A 1 0.63 0.35 10.73
N ALA A 2 0.61 -0.95 11.02
CA ALA A 2 1.82 -1.76 10.98
C ALA A 2 2.47 -1.69 9.58
N GLU A 3 3.79 -1.80 9.54
CA GLU A 3 4.62 -1.94 8.32
C GLU A 3 4.37 -3.30 7.64
N HIS A 4 3.11 -3.73 7.55
CA HIS A 4 2.72 -4.99 6.93
C HIS A 4 2.73 -4.80 5.42
N ARG A 5 3.58 -5.58 4.75
CA ARG A 5 3.67 -5.61 3.31
C ARG A 5 2.62 -6.56 2.80
N LEU A 6 1.74 -6.04 1.94
CA LEU A 6 0.66 -6.83 1.42
C LEU A 6 1.19 -8.00 0.58
N THR A 7 0.63 -9.18 0.80
CA THR A 7 0.87 -10.35 -0.03
C THR A 7 0.22 -10.21 -1.42
N ALA A 8 0.58 -11.04 -2.39
CA ALA A 8 0.00 -10.96 -3.73
C ALA A 8 -1.55 -11.16 -3.75
N PRO A 9 -2.14 -12.10 -2.97
CA PRO A 9 -3.59 -12.18 -2.82
C PRO A 9 -4.23 -10.92 -2.19
N GLU A 10 -3.62 -10.34 -1.15
CA GLU A 10 -4.13 -9.11 -0.51
C GLU A 10 -4.09 -7.92 -1.47
N GLN A 11 -2.99 -7.73 -2.19
CA GLN A 11 -2.87 -6.71 -3.24
C GLN A 11 -3.97 -6.87 -4.30
N ARG A 12 -4.22 -8.12 -4.73
CA ARG A 12 -5.29 -8.44 -5.69
C ARG A 12 -6.67 -8.09 -5.14
N VAL A 13 -6.97 -8.49 -3.92
CA VAL A 13 -8.26 -8.24 -3.26
C VAL A 13 -8.49 -6.74 -3.10
N LEU A 14 -7.51 -6.01 -2.55
CA LEU A 14 -7.59 -4.57 -2.35
C LEU A 14 -7.74 -3.81 -3.67
N GLY A 15 -6.94 -4.17 -4.69
CA GLY A 15 -7.04 -3.62 -6.03
C GLY A 15 -8.41 -3.84 -6.66
N CYS A 16 -9.01 -5.03 -6.47
CA CYS A 16 -10.36 -5.32 -6.96
C CYS A 16 -11.43 -4.48 -6.25
N LEU A 17 -11.32 -4.29 -4.93
CA LEU A 17 -12.25 -3.45 -4.18
C LEU A 17 -12.16 -1.98 -4.62
N LEU A 18 -10.95 -1.44 -4.79
CA LEU A 18 -10.72 -0.09 -5.33
C LEU A 18 -11.30 0.05 -6.75
N GLU A 19 -10.99 -0.89 -7.64
CA GLU A 19 -11.48 -0.89 -9.02
C GLU A 19 -13.01 -0.91 -9.07
N LYS A 20 -13.66 -1.82 -8.34
CA LYS A 20 -15.12 -1.98 -8.38
C LYS A 20 -15.86 -0.85 -7.67
N HIS A 21 -15.26 -0.22 -6.66
CA HIS A 21 -15.80 0.98 -6.05
C HIS A 21 -15.94 2.13 -7.08
N LEU A 22 -14.91 2.33 -7.90
CA LEU A 22 -14.89 3.43 -8.86
C LEU A 22 -15.61 3.11 -10.18
N SER A 23 -15.41 1.92 -10.72
CA SER A 23 -15.92 1.56 -12.05
C SER A 23 -17.32 0.93 -12.05
N THR A 24 -17.77 0.39 -10.92
CA THR A 24 -19.07 -0.30 -10.80
C THR A 24 -19.75 -0.01 -9.46
N PRO A 25 -20.02 1.26 -9.11
CA PRO A 25 -20.54 1.64 -7.80
C PRO A 25 -21.88 0.98 -7.45
N ASP A 26 -22.74 0.71 -8.45
CA ASP A 26 -24.03 0.05 -8.24
C ASP A 26 -23.93 -1.38 -7.67
N TYR A 27 -22.79 -2.04 -7.88
CA TYR A 27 -22.52 -3.40 -7.40
C TYR A 27 -21.66 -3.41 -6.13
N TYR A 28 -21.25 -2.23 -5.65
CA TYR A 28 -20.41 -2.06 -4.48
C TYR A 28 -21.25 -1.73 -3.23
N PRO A 29 -20.93 -2.24 -2.03
CA PRO A 29 -19.83 -3.15 -1.68
C PRO A 29 -20.05 -4.58 -2.19
N LEU A 30 -18.95 -5.31 -2.41
CA LEU A 30 -18.95 -6.62 -3.06
C LEU A 30 -19.32 -7.74 -2.08
N THR A 31 -19.99 -8.78 -2.56
CA THR A 31 -20.06 -10.07 -1.85
C THR A 31 -18.76 -10.86 -2.05
N LEU A 32 -18.52 -11.89 -1.23
CA LEU A 32 -17.35 -12.76 -1.37
C LEU A 32 -17.25 -13.38 -2.78
N ASN A 33 -18.35 -13.93 -3.29
CA ASN A 33 -18.38 -14.50 -4.65
C ASN A 33 -18.08 -13.43 -5.73
N ALA A 34 -18.65 -12.23 -5.62
CA ALA A 34 -18.34 -11.14 -6.55
C ALA A 34 -16.86 -10.75 -6.51
N LEU A 35 -16.25 -10.75 -5.33
CA LEU A 35 -14.85 -10.44 -5.14
C LEU A 35 -13.92 -11.54 -5.67
N VAL A 36 -14.22 -12.83 -5.44
CA VAL A 36 -13.48 -13.96 -6.04
C VAL A 36 -13.50 -13.85 -7.57
N ASN A 37 -14.67 -13.58 -8.16
CA ASN A 37 -14.79 -13.36 -9.60
C ASN A 37 -13.99 -12.15 -10.09
N ALA A 38 -13.94 -11.07 -9.32
CA ALA A 38 -13.14 -9.89 -9.64
C ALA A 38 -11.63 -10.18 -9.58
N CYS A 39 -11.19 -10.99 -8.61
CA CYS A 39 -9.78 -11.36 -8.44
C CYS A 39 -9.26 -12.21 -9.61
N ASN A 40 -10.13 -13.07 -10.16
CA ASN A 40 -9.80 -14.06 -11.18
C ASN A 40 -10.17 -13.64 -12.61
N GLN A 41 -10.45 -12.34 -12.86
CA GLN A 41 -10.73 -11.86 -14.21
C GLN A 41 -9.53 -12.09 -15.14
N SER A 42 -9.78 -12.57 -16.35
CA SER A 42 -8.73 -12.76 -17.37
C SER A 42 -8.29 -11.45 -18.03
N THR A 43 -9.05 -10.38 -17.84
CA THR A 43 -8.74 -9.05 -18.36
C THR A 43 -8.42 -8.11 -17.21
N ASN A 44 -7.56 -7.12 -17.48
CA ASN A 44 -7.14 -6.12 -16.50
C ASN A 44 -6.49 -6.71 -15.23
N ARG A 45 -5.88 -7.89 -15.36
CA ARG A 45 -5.08 -8.54 -14.31
C ARG A 45 -3.76 -8.96 -14.90
N ASP A 46 -2.68 -8.65 -14.20
CA ASP A 46 -1.35 -9.17 -14.50
C ASP A 46 -0.60 -9.41 -13.18
N PRO A 47 -0.34 -10.68 -12.78
CA PRO A 47 -0.68 -11.91 -13.49
C PRO A 47 -2.17 -12.28 -13.37
N VAL A 48 -2.71 -13.06 -14.30
CA VAL A 48 -4.02 -13.71 -14.09
C VAL A 48 -3.88 -14.72 -12.96
N MET A 49 -4.77 -14.66 -11.97
CA MET A 49 -4.77 -15.56 -10.80
C MET A 49 -5.99 -16.48 -10.82
N ALA A 50 -5.91 -17.56 -10.02
CA ALA A 50 -7.00 -18.47 -9.74
C ALA A 50 -7.11 -18.66 -8.22
N LEU A 51 -7.52 -17.60 -7.52
CA LEU A 51 -7.74 -17.62 -6.07
C LEU A 51 -9.06 -18.34 -5.78
N ASP A 52 -9.05 -19.24 -4.79
CA ASP A 52 -10.27 -19.83 -4.28
C ASP A 52 -10.91 -18.94 -3.19
N GLU A 53 -12.08 -19.35 -2.71
CA GLU A 53 -12.82 -18.60 -1.70
C GLU A 53 -12.05 -18.50 -0.38
N ALA A 54 -11.29 -19.54 -0.01
CA ALA A 54 -10.51 -19.59 1.21
C ALA A 54 -9.37 -18.57 1.18
N ALA A 55 -8.60 -18.53 0.08
CA ALA A 55 -7.50 -17.57 -0.09
C ALA A 55 -7.99 -16.12 -0.11
N VAL A 56 -9.16 -15.85 -0.72
CA VAL A 56 -9.76 -14.50 -0.70
C VAL A 56 -10.25 -14.14 0.70
N MET A 57 -10.82 -15.09 1.45
CA MET A 57 -11.23 -14.87 2.85
C MET A 57 -10.06 -14.59 3.78
N GLU A 58 -8.97 -15.34 3.64
CA GLU A 58 -7.73 -15.13 4.39
C GLU A 58 -7.17 -13.73 4.11
N ALA A 59 -7.03 -13.35 2.83
CA ALA A 59 -6.60 -12.01 2.45
C ALA A 59 -7.52 -10.90 2.99
N LEU A 60 -8.84 -11.12 3.02
CA LEU A 60 -9.79 -10.15 3.60
C LEU A 60 -9.64 -10.03 5.11
N GLN A 61 -9.25 -11.11 5.79
CA GLN A 61 -9.01 -11.09 7.23
C GLN A 61 -7.75 -10.28 7.55
N GLU A 62 -6.64 -10.55 6.88
CA GLU A 62 -5.39 -9.79 7.06
C GLU A 62 -5.60 -8.29 6.72
N LEU A 63 -6.25 -7.98 5.60
CA LEU A 63 -6.59 -6.60 5.22
C LEU A 63 -7.53 -5.89 6.21
N ARG A 64 -8.36 -6.64 6.95
CA ARG A 64 -9.23 -6.08 7.98
C ARG A 64 -8.44 -5.77 9.25
N ASP A 65 -7.50 -6.63 9.61
CA ASP A 65 -6.62 -6.42 10.77
C ASP A 65 -5.71 -5.20 10.53
N ASP A 66 -5.31 -4.98 9.28
CA ASP A 66 -4.66 -3.76 8.80
C ASP A 66 -5.59 -2.58 8.53
N GLN A 67 -6.88 -2.67 8.88
CA GLN A 67 -7.90 -1.63 8.67
C GLN A 67 -8.06 -1.11 7.22
N ALA A 68 -7.53 -1.84 6.23
CA ALA A 68 -7.64 -1.50 4.81
C ALA A 68 -9.01 -1.91 4.22
N VAL A 69 -9.70 -2.87 4.85
CA VAL A 69 -11.03 -3.38 4.46
C VAL A 69 -11.97 -3.40 5.66
N TRP A 70 -13.27 -3.22 5.40
CA TRP A 70 -14.32 -3.34 6.41
C TRP A 70 -15.57 -4.04 5.85
N PHE A 71 -16.35 -4.62 6.76
CA PHE A 71 -17.59 -5.33 6.41
C PHE A 71 -18.77 -4.37 6.45
N VAL A 72 -19.57 -4.45 5.39
CA VAL A 72 -20.86 -3.76 5.33
C VAL A 72 -21.94 -4.81 5.51
N GLY A 73 -22.51 -4.84 6.71
CA GLY A 73 -23.67 -5.64 7.05
C GLY A 73 -24.83 -4.74 7.46
N ALA A 74 -25.90 -4.71 6.67
CA ALA A 74 -27.16 -4.12 7.11
C ALA A 74 -27.84 -5.06 8.11
N ALA A 75 -28.43 -4.52 9.17
CA ALA A 75 -29.23 -5.31 10.11
C ALA A 75 -30.32 -6.10 9.35
N GLY A 76 -30.23 -7.43 9.37
CA GLY A 76 -31.15 -8.33 8.65
C GLY A 76 -30.67 -8.86 7.29
N SER A 77 -29.54 -8.37 6.75
CA SER A 77 -28.91 -9.00 5.59
C SER A 77 -28.08 -10.20 6.00
N ARG A 78 -28.39 -11.37 5.42
CA ARG A 78 -27.67 -12.63 5.64
C ARG A 78 -26.39 -12.76 4.80
N VAL A 79 -26.18 -11.86 3.84
CA VAL A 79 -24.99 -11.88 2.98
C VAL A 79 -24.04 -10.77 3.40
N GLN A 80 -22.83 -11.14 3.78
CA GLN A 80 -21.75 -10.22 4.13
C GLN A 80 -21.21 -9.56 2.86
N LYS A 81 -20.99 -8.24 2.94
CA LYS A 81 -20.36 -7.45 1.89
C LYS A 81 -19.08 -6.79 2.40
N TYR A 82 -18.16 -6.51 1.49
CA TYR A 82 -16.81 -6.07 1.78
C TYR A 82 -16.53 -4.77 1.01
N SER A 83 -15.90 -3.82 1.70
CA SER A 83 -15.57 -2.50 1.20
C SER A 83 -14.12 -2.17 1.58
N HIS A 84 -13.37 -1.51 0.70
CA HIS A 84 -12.09 -0.91 1.08
C HIS A 84 -12.34 0.33 1.96
N ARG A 85 -11.33 0.67 2.75
CA ARG A 85 -11.26 1.90 3.56
C ARG A 85 -10.03 2.74 3.22
N LEU A 86 -9.25 2.29 2.23
CA LEU A 86 -7.95 2.87 1.93
C LEU A 86 -8.06 4.35 1.59
N ALA A 87 -9.03 4.72 0.76
CA ALA A 87 -9.26 6.12 0.36
C ALA A 87 -9.47 7.05 1.55
N GLU A 88 -10.34 6.67 2.49
CA GLU A 88 -10.62 7.47 3.69
C GLU A 88 -9.44 7.46 4.67
N SER A 89 -8.82 6.30 4.89
CA SER A 89 -7.72 6.15 5.85
C SER A 89 -6.45 6.90 5.46
N ARG A 90 -6.22 7.08 4.16
CA ARG A 90 -5.03 7.72 3.57
C ARG A 90 -5.33 9.09 2.96
N GLY A 91 -6.59 9.54 3.00
CA GLY A 91 -7.01 10.81 2.39
C GLY A 91 -6.84 10.85 0.86
N LEU A 92 -6.96 9.71 0.18
CA LEU A 92 -6.72 9.62 -1.26
C LEU A 92 -7.89 10.19 -2.06
N SER A 93 -7.54 10.98 -3.06
CA SER A 93 -8.42 11.41 -4.12
C SER A 93 -8.84 10.23 -5.02
N VAL A 94 -9.86 10.47 -5.85
CA VAL A 94 -10.35 9.49 -6.83
C VAL A 94 -9.26 9.15 -7.85
N GLN A 95 -8.46 10.14 -8.24
CA GLN A 95 -7.35 9.99 -9.18
C GLN A 95 -6.26 9.07 -8.62
N GLU A 96 -5.85 9.30 -7.37
CA GLU A 96 -4.87 8.47 -6.69
C GLU A 96 -5.36 7.04 -6.51
N CYS A 97 -6.65 6.86 -6.16
CA CYS A 97 -7.26 5.54 -6.07
C CYS A 97 -7.27 4.80 -7.41
N ALA A 98 -7.56 5.51 -8.52
CA ALA A 98 -7.58 4.92 -9.85
C ALA A 98 -6.18 4.45 -10.30
N ILE A 99 -5.15 5.27 -10.04
CA ILE A 99 -3.75 4.89 -10.32
C ILE A 99 -3.33 3.71 -9.46
N LEU A 100 -3.61 3.77 -8.15
CA LEU A 100 -3.22 2.72 -7.21
C LEU A 100 -3.89 1.39 -7.53
N ALA A 101 -5.17 1.40 -7.92
CA ALA A 101 -5.87 0.21 -8.37
C ALA A 101 -5.20 -0.43 -9.61
N GLU A 102 -4.84 0.35 -10.62
CA GLU A 102 -4.12 -0.18 -11.79
C GLU A 102 -2.77 -0.77 -11.41
N LEU A 103 -2.00 -0.10 -10.55
CA LEU A 103 -0.69 -0.58 -10.11
C LEU A 103 -0.79 -1.88 -9.30
N LEU A 104 -1.79 -2.02 -8.42
CA LEU A 104 -2.04 -3.26 -7.67
C LEU A 104 -2.51 -4.42 -8.57
N LEU A 105 -3.26 -4.13 -9.63
CA LEU A 105 -3.88 -5.15 -10.48
C LEU A 105 -2.99 -5.61 -11.62
N ARG A 106 -2.06 -4.76 -12.10
CA ARG A 106 -1.20 -5.04 -13.26
C ARG A 106 0.28 -4.69 -13.07
N GLY A 107 0.69 -4.40 -11.84
CA GLY A 107 2.08 -4.11 -11.52
C GLY A 107 2.60 -2.81 -12.16
N PRO A 108 3.93 -2.72 -12.38
CA PRO A 108 4.56 -1.46 -12.78
C PRO A 108 4.20 -1.00 -14.20
N GLN A 109 3.75 0.25 -14.32
CA GLN A 109 3.19 0.81 -15.56
C GLN A 109 3.73 2.21 -15.87
N THR A 110 3.70 2.60 -17.15
CA THR A 110 4.02 3.97 -17.57
C THR A 110 2.83 4.92 -17.37
N PRO A 111 3.04 6.25 -17.27
CA PRO A 111 1.94 7.21 -17.21
C PRO A 111 0.94 7.08 -18.36
N GLY A 112 1.42 6.76 -19.57
CA GLY A 112 0.57 6.54 -20.74
C GLY A 112 -0.32 5.29 -20.61
N GLU A 113 0.22 4.22 -20.04
CA GLU A 113 -0.56 3.01 -19.74
C GLU A 113 -1.61 3.28 -18.66
N LEU A 114 -1.22 3.96 -17.56
CA LEU A 114 -2.11 4.31 -16.46
C LEU A 114 -3.31 5.13 -16.97
N ARG A 115 -3.05 6.19 -17.76
CA ARG A 115 -4.10 7.01 -18.38
C ARG A 115 -5.12 6.17 -19.14
N ASN A 116 -4.64 5.29 -20.02
CA ASN A 116 -5.51 4.51 -20.89
C ASN A 116 -6.28 3.43 -20.10
N ARG A 117 -5.63 2.77 -19.14
CA ARG A 117 -6.21 1.64 -18.41
C ARG A 117 -7.17 2.07 -17.30
N SER A 118 -6.92 3.22 -16.67
CA SER A 118 -7.77 3.75 -15.59
C SER A 118 -9.04 4.46 -16.08
N THR A 119 -9.26 4.59 -17.40
CA THR A 119 -10.36 5.40 -17.99
C THR A 119 -11.73 5.13 -17.38
N ARG A 120 -12.05 3.87 -17.04
CA ARG A 120 -13.35 3.50 -16.42
C ARG A 120 -13.47 3.86 -14.94
N MET A 121 -12.35 4.08 -14.26
CA MET A 121 -12.30 4.51 -12.86
C MET A 121 -12.22 6.04 -12.77
N TYR A 122 -11.35 6.65 -13.55
CA TYR A 122 -11.22 8.09 -13.69
C TYR A 122 -10.68 8.45 -15.09
N PRO A 123 -11.41 9.24 -15.88
CA PRO A 123 -11.00 9.64 -17.23
C PRO A 123 -10.04 10.83 -17.18
N PHE A 124 -8.74 10.56 -17.01
CA PHE A 124 -7.71 11.61 -17.04
C PHE A 124 -7.72 12.35 -18.39
N PRO A 125 -7.81 13.69 -18.41
CA PRO A 125 -7.91 14.48 -19.64
C PRO A 125 -6.65 14.33 -20.50
N ASP A 126 -5.47 14.40 -19.88
CA ASP A 126 -4.18 14.33 -20.55
C ASP A 126 -3.14 13.56 -19.73
N LEU A 127 -1.94 13.42 -20.31
CA LEU A 127 -0.82 12.75 -19.66
C LEU A 127 -0.25 13.57 -18.49
N ALA A 128 -0.36 14.90 -18.57
CA ALA A 128 0.20 15.80 -17.57
C ALA A 128 -0.54 15.68 -16.23
N GLU A 129 -1.86 15.46 -16.24
CA GLU A 129 -2.61 15.19 -15.01
C GLU A 129 -2.17 13.89 -14.34
N VAL A 130 -1.90 12.82 -15.11
CA VAL A 130 -1.40 11.56 -14.55
C VAL A 130 -0.02 11.75 -13.92
N GLU A 131 0.88 12.46 -14.60
CA GLU A 131 2.21 12.77 -14.08
C GLU A 131 2.14 13.64 -12.81
N ALA A 132 1.25 14.64 -12.78
CA ALA A 132 1.05 15.49 -11.61
C ALA A 132 0.53 14.69 -10.40
N VAL A 133 -0.44 13.78 -10.61
CA VAL A 133 -0.94 12.92 -9.52
C VAL A 133 0.14 11.96 -9.04
N LEU A 134 0.92 11.37 -9.94
CA LEU A 134 2.05 10.52 -9.55
C LEU A 134 3.10 11.27 -8.73
N GLU A 135 3.40 12.53 -9.08
CA GLU A 135 4.34 13.35 -8.32
C GLU A 135 3.80 13.65 -6.91
N LEU A 136 2.52 14.00 -6.78
CA LEU A 136 1.87 14.17 -5.47
C LEU A 136 1.97 12.91 -4.61
N MET A 137 1.73 11.73 -5.21
CA MET A 137 1.84 10.45 -4.50
C MET A 137 3.28 10.08 -4.13
N LEU A 138 4.29 10.60 -4.86
CA LEU A 138 5.71 10.43 -4.56
C LEU A 138 6.19 11.36 -3.44
N GLU A 139 5.69 12.59 -3.42
CA GLU A 139 6.07 13.63 -2.46
C GLU A 139 5.30 13.57 -1.13
N ALA A 140 4.28 12.71 -1.04
CA ALA A 140 3.53 12.47 0.20
C ALA A 140 4.46 12.03 1.35
N GLU A 141 4.10 12.38 2.59
CA GLU A 141 4.86 11.97 3.79
C GLU A 141 5.00 10.44 3.90
N GLU A 142 3.96 9.71 3.48
CA GLU A 142 3.98 8.27 3.30
C GLU A 142 3.70 7.91 1.83
N PRO A 143 4.75 7.82 0.98
CA PRO A 143 4.57 7.55 -0.44
C PRO A 143 3.93 6.18 -0.69
N LEU A 144 2.92 6.16 -1.56
CA LEU A 144 2.25 4.91 -1.97
C LEU A 144 2.76 4.36 -3.30
N VAL A 145 3.58 5.15 -4.01
CA VAL A 145 4.18 4.78 -5.29
C VAL A 145 5.67 5.09 -5.31
N ALA A 146 6.40 4.42 -6.18
CA ALA A 146 7.81 4.69 -6.46
C ALA A 146 8.06 4.73 -7.96
N ARG A 147 8.95 5.64 -8.36
CA ARG A 147 9.48 5.74 -9.70
C ARG A 147 10.56 4.68 -9.92
N LEU A 148 10.39 3.80 -10.91
CA LEU A 148 11.39 2.78 -11.23
C LEU A 148 12.50 3.32 -12.13
N PRO A 149 13.72 2.77 -12.03
CA PRO A 149 14.77 3.00 -13.02
C PRO A 149 14.30 2.64 -14.43
N ARG A 150 14.72 3.46 -15.39
CA ARG A 150 14.44 3.19 -16.80
C ARG A 150 15.15 1.91 -17.23
N LEU A 151 14.46 1.06 -17.99
CA LEU A 151 15.11 -0.09 -18.61
C LEU A 151 16.05 0.39 -19.72
N PRO A 152 17.19 -0.28 -19.93
CA PRO A 152 18.08 0.02 -21.06
C PRO A 152 17.29 0.04 -22.38
N GLY A 153 17.42 1.13 -23.15
CA GLY A 153 16.73 1.29 -24.44
C GLY A 153 15.29 1.82 -24.37
N THR A 154 14.71 2.02 -23.19
CA THR A 154 13.37 2.61 -23.02
C THR A 154 13.46 4.08 -22.60
N LYS A 155 12.66 4.94 -23.23
CA LYS A 155 12.55 6.37 -22.86
C LYS A 155 11.57 6.61 -21.72
N GLU A 156 10.58 5.73 -21.59
CA GLU A 156 9.46 5.89 -20.67
C GLU A 156 9.82 5.40 -19.27
N THR A 157 9.38 6.17 -18.28
CA THR A 157 9.54 5.83 -16.86
C THR A 157 8.35 4.98 -16.42
N ARG A 158 8.58 3.97 -15.58
CA ARG A 158 7.53 3.17 -14.98
C ARG A 158 7.39 3.49 -13.50
N TYR A 159 6.19 3.32 -12.98
CA TYR A 159 5.83 3.53 -11.58
C TYR A 159 5.31 2.22 -11.01
N ALA A 160 5.56 1.97 -9.73
CA ALA A 160 5.06 0.82 -8.99
C ALA A 160 4.44 1.27 -7.67
N HIS A 161 3.53 0.49 -7.09
CA HIS A 161 3.03 0.76 -5.74
C HIS A 161 4.05 0.31 -4.68
N LEU A 162 3.91 0.84 -3.46
CA LEU A 162 4.76 0.53 -2.30
C LEU A 162 4.05 -0.28 -1.21
N LEU A 163 2.79 -0.68 -1.44
CA LEU A 163 2.00 -1.45 -0.48
C LEU A 163 2.43 -2.91 -0.32
N GLY A 164 3.27 -3.44 -1.21
CA GLY A 164 3.72 -4.84 -1.19
C GLY A 164 5.24 -4.93 -1.05
N ASP A 165 5.80 -6.07 -1.44
CA ASP A 165 7.24 -6.15 -1.60
C ASP A 165 7.73 -5.19 -2.69
N PRO A 166 8.82 -4.46 -2.43
CA PRO A 166 9.37 -3.50 -3.36
C PRO A 166 9.76 -4.24 -4.64
N PRO A 167 9.41 -3.70 -5.82
CA PRO A 167 9.85 -4.27 -7.07
C PRO A 167 11.37 -4.43 -7.06
N GLU A 168 11.88 -5.55 -7.57
CA GLU A 168 13.32 -5.83 -7.63
C GLU A 168 14.11 -4.69 -8.31
N ALA A 169 13.46 -3.96 -9.23
CA ALA A 169 14.01 -2.76 -9.88
C ALA A 169 13.99 -1.48 -9.01
N ALA A 170 13.09 -1.36 -8.02
CA ALA A 170 13.07 -0.22 -7.08
C ALA A 170 14.21 -0.31 -6.05
N ALA A 171 14.70 -1.53 -5.78
CA ALA A 171 15.82 -1.78 -4.87
C ALA A 171 17.18 -1.23 -5.37
N SER A 172 17.27 -0.78 -6.63
CA SER A 172 18.49 -0.24 -7.22
C SER A 172 18.57 1.29 -7.25
N ILE A 173 17.60 2.00 -6.65
CA ILE A 173 17.75 3.44 -6.40
C ILE A 173 18.70 3.55 -5.21
N PRO A 174 19.87 4.18 -5.33
CA PRO A 174 20.68 4.49 -4.16
C PRO A 174 19.91 5.55 -3.37
N VAL A 175 19.10 5.08 -2.42
CA VAL A 175 18.67 5.90 -1.30
C VAL A 175 19.98 6.40 -0.67
N PRO A 176 20.22 7.72 -0.52
CA PRO A 176 21.34 8.15 0.31
C PRO A 176 21.12 7.44 1.64
N ALA A 177 22.06 6.60 2.05
CA ALA A 177 21.92 5.75 3.22
C ALA A 177 21.65 6.64 4.43
N ALA A 178 20.37 6.88 4.72
CA ALA A 178 19.95 7.22 6.05
C ALA A 178 20.45 6.07 6.92
N PRO A 179 21.06 6.36 8.08
CA PRO A 179 21.53 5.30 8.96
C PRO A 179 20.38 4.32 9.14
N SER A 180 20.64 3.04 8.85
CA SER A 180 19.63 2.01 9.00
C SER A 180 18.96 2.18 10.36
N ARG A 181 17.66 1.96 10.46
CA ARG A 181 16.93 2.07 11.73
C ARG A 181 17.65 1.29 12.85
N SER A 182 18.35 0.21 12.50
CA SER A 182 19.26 -0.52 13.39
C SER A 182 20.43 0.32 13.92
N ALA A 183 21.14 1.08 13.09
CA ALA A 183 22.26 1.93 13.50
C ALA A 183 21.78 3.13 14.35
N ALA A 184 20.62 3.70 14.03
CA ALA A 184 20.00 4.76 14.84
C ALA A 184 19.57 4.23 16.22
N LEU A 185 18.94 3.05 16.26
CA LEU A 185 18.57 2.37 17.51
C LEU A 185 19.79 1.93 18.32
N GLU A 186 20.87 1.49 17.68
CA GLU A 186 22.12 1.12 18.35
C GLU A 186 22.80 2.33 19.01
N ALA A 187 22.80 3.49 18.34
CA ALA A 187 23.31 4.74 18.90
C ALA A 187 22.45 5.23 20.07
N GLU A 188 21.14 5.14 19.97
CA GLU A 188 20.20 5.51 21.05
C GLU A 188 20.35 4.57 22.26
N VAL A 189 20.48 3.26 22.04
CA VAL A 189 20.74 2.28 23.10
C VAL A 189 22.10 2.52 23.76
N ALA A 190 23.13 2.94 23.02
CA ALA A 190 24.43 3.28 23.58
C ALA A 190 24.34 4.53 24.48
N ALA A 191 23.67 5.58 24.01
CA ALA A 191 23.48 6.81 24.78
C ALA A 191 22.66 6.58 26.06
N LEU A 192 21.57 5.82 25.97
CA LEU A 192 20.73 5.48 27.13
C LEU A 192 21.48 4.64 28.17
N LYS A 193 22.38 3.74 27.74
CA LYS A 193 23.23 2.96 28.66
C LYS A 193 24.23 3.85 29.41
N GLU A 194 24.78 4.86 28.74
CA GLU A 194 25.71 5.80 29.35
C GLU A 194 25.00 6.67 30.40
N GLU A 195 23.81 7.21 30.07
CA GLU A 195 22.97 7.94 31.02
C GLU A 195 22.56 7.09 32.22
N LEU A 196 22.17 5.83 32.00
CA LEU A 196 21.81 4.91 33.08
C LEU A 196 23.01 4.65 34.01
N THR A 197 24.22 4.53 33.45
CA THR A 197 25.44 4.30 34.22
C THR A 197 25.76 5.52 35.07
N LYS A 198 25.66 6.71 34.49
CA LYS A 198 25.84 7.98 35.19
C LYS A 198 24.83 8.13 36.34
N LEU A 199 23.55 7.86 36.07
CA LEU A 199 22.50 7.97 37.08
C LEU A 199 22.68 6.97 38.22
N ARG A 200 23.16 5.75 37.92
CA ARG A 200 23.50 4.76 38.96
C ARG A 200 24.64 5.23 39.86
N VAL A 201 25.69 5.81 39.29
CA VAL A 201 26.81 6.34 40.08
C VAL A 201 26.36 7.52 40.94
N GLU A 202 25.56 8.44 40.39
CA GLU A 202 24.99 9.57 41.14
C GLU A 202 24.05 9.08 42.25
N PHE A 203 23.22 8.07 41.99
CA PHE A 203 22.35 7.46 42.98
C PHE A 203 23.12 6.75 44.10
N GLU A 204 24.19 6.01 43.77
CA GLU A 204 25.05 5.40 44.79
C GLU A 204 25.79 6.43 45.63
N ALA A 205 26.26 7.53 45.02
CA ALA A 205 26.89 8.63 45.72
C ALA A 205 25.90 9.36 46.64
N PHE A 206 24.66 9.58 46.16
CA PHE A 206 23.57 10.15 46.96
C PHE A 206 23.20 9.23 48.12
N ARG A 207 23.02 7.93 47.89
CA ARG A 207 22.69 6.95 48.94
C ARG A 207 23.72 6.94 50.06
N LYS A 208 25.01 7.06 49.75
CA LYS A 208 26.10 7.14 50.74
C LYS A 208 26.11 8.42 51.58
N GLN A 209 25.32 9.44 51.23
CA GLN A 209 25.15 10.64 52.06
C GLN A 209 24.08 10.46 53.15
N PHE A 210 23.30 9.38 53.09
CA PHE A 210 22.24 9.05 54.04
C PHE A 210 22.50 7.76 54.85
N ASP A 211 23.67 7.12 54.65
CA ASP A 211 24.27 6.10 55.52
C ASP A 211 25.33 6.77 56.42
#